data_AF-A0A437RH91-F1
#
_entry.id   AF-A0A437RH91-F1
#
_cell.length_a   1.000
_cell.length_b   1.000
_cell.length_c   1.000
_cell.angle_alpha   90.00
_cell.angle_beta   90.00
_cell.angle_gamma   90.00
#
_symmetry.space_group_name_H-M   'P 1'
#
loop_
_entity.id
_entity.type
_entity.pdbx_description
1 polymer ?
#
loop_
_entity_poly.entity_id
_entity_poly.type
_entity_poly.pdbx_seq_one_letter_code
_entity_poly.pdbx_strand_id
1 'polypeptide(L)'
;MLNRLPHQMPPLAVMLEDLGQPTTAQLGRALGVTERTARRWVAAGHAPRPAMLALFWVTRWGQSVVDADAHNQATTYAALARALRADNDALQADLARVLALADTGAANSASWRVLPMATVLPFRRAKLA
;
A
#
# COMPACT_ATOMS: atom_id res chain seq x y z
N MET A 1 -0.19 -8.06 10.16
CA MET A 1 -0.97 -6.80 10.11
C MET A 1 -1.26 -6.20 11.49
N LEU A 2 -1.43 -7.00 12.55
CA LEU A 2 -1.68 -6.47 13.91
C LEU A 2 -0.51 -5.65 14.49
N ASN A 3 0.73 -5.91 14.08
CA ASN A 3 1.92 -5.15 14.49
C ASN A 3 1.93 -3.69 14.00
N ARG A 4 0.96 -3.28 13.18
CA ARG A 4 0.81 -1.90 12.69
C ARG A 4 -0.13 -1.05 13.55
N LEU A 5 -0.74 -1.64 14.57
CA LEU A 5 -1.57 -0.86 15.49
C LEU A 5 -0.68 0.14 16.23
N PRO A 6 -1.08 1.42 16.32
CA PRO A 6 -0.34 2.40 17.08
C PRO A 6 -0.23 1.96 18.54
N HIS A 7 0.99 1.98 19.07
CA HIS A 7 1.27 1.63 20.47
C HIS A 7 0.93 2.79 21.40
N GLN A 8 1.05 4.02 20.92
CA GLN A 8 0.72 5.24 21.64
C GLN A 8 -0.32 6.02 20.84
N MET A 9 -1.36 6.48 21.51
CA MET A 9 -2.40 7.32 20.92
C MET A 9 -2.51 8.60 21.73
N PRO A 10 -2.83 9.73 21.07
CA PRO A 10 -3.18 10.94 21.79
C PRO A 10 -4.39 10.72 22.72
N PRO A 11 -4.54 11.52 23.78
CA PRO A 11 -5.76 11.55 24.58
C PRO A 11 -7.00 11.81 23.72
N LEU A 12 -8.16 11.31 24.16
CA LEU A 12 -9.41 11.45 23.40
C LEU A 12 -9.70 12.92 23.04
N ALA A 13 -9.50 13.84 23.98
CA ALA A 13 -9.72 15.27 23.75
C ALA A 13 -8.87 15.82 22.59
N VAL A 14 -7.59 15.44 22.53
CA VAL A 14 -6.66 15.87 21.48
C VAL A 14 -7.07 15.33 20.11
N MET A 15 -7.51 14.08 20.06
CA MET A 15 -8.03 13.51 18.81
C MET A 15 -9.33 14.19 18.37
N LEU A 16 -10.24 14.49 19.30
CA LEU A 16 -11.49 15.18 18.96
C LEU A 16 -11.23 16.62 18.50
N GLU A 17 -10.25 17.31 19.09
CA GLU A 17 -9.82 18.63 18.64
C GLU A 17 -9.28 18.58 17.20
N ASP A 18 -8.44 17.60 16.88
CA ASP A 18 -7.94 17.38 15.52
C ASP A 18 -9.06 17.16 14.50
N LEU A 19 -10.13 16.48 14.94
CA LEU A 19 -11.31 16.18 14.13
C LEU A 19 -12.35 17.32 14.10
N GLY A 20 -11.99 18.52 14.57
CA GLY A 20 -12.88 19.69 14.54
C GLY A 20 -13.98 19.69 15.61
N GLN A 21 -13.72 19.03 16.74
CA GLN A 21 -14.60 18.98 17.91
C GLN A 21 -16.04 18.53 17.59
N PRO A 22 -16.23 17.30 17.07
CA PRO A 22 -17.55 16.81 16.72
C PRO A 22 -18.45 16.71 17.96
N THR A 23 -19.75 16.98 17.76
CA THR A 23 -20.76 16.78 18.80
C THR A 23 -20.84 15.31 19.22
N THR A 24 -21.31 15.05 20.44
CA THR A 24 -21.52 13.68 20.95
C THR A 24 -22.49 12.86 20.09
N ALA A 25 -23.48 13.52 19.48
CA ALA A 25 -24.39 12.89 18.52
C ALA A 25 -23.66 12.45 17.23
N GLN A 26 -22.81 13.31 16.67
CA GLN A 26 -21.99 12.97 15.49
C GLN A 26 -21.00 11.85 15.79
N LEU A 27 -20.32 11.93 16.95
CA LEU A 27 -19.39 10.91 17.41
C LEU A 27 -20.09 9.55 17.58
N GLY A 28 -21.27 9.55 18.21
CA GLY A 28 -22.09 8.35 18.37
C GLY A 28 -22.49 7.74 17.03
N ARG A 29 -22.98 8.57 16.09
CA ARG A 29 -23.36 8.13 14.74
C ARG A 29 -22.17 7.53 13.99
N ALA A 30 -21.01 8.17 14.02
CA ALA A 30 -19.81 7.71 13.32
C ALA A 30 -19.29 6.36 13.87
N LEU A 31 -19.37 6.17 15.19
CA LEU A 31 -18.88 4.97 15.87
C LEU A 31 -19.94 3.88 16.06
N GLY A 32 -21.18 4.10 15.62
CA GLY A 32 -22.29 3.14 15.77
C GLY A 32 -22.74 2.93 17.21
N VAL A 33 -22.62 3.95 18.07
CA VAL A 33 -23.03 3.90 19.49
C VAL A 33 -24.05 4.99 19.81
N THR A 34 -24.76 4.83 20.93
CA THR A 34 -25.70 5.86 21.40
C THR A 34 -24.97 7.14 21.80
N GLU A 35 -25.63 8.29 21.63
CA GLU A 35 -25.07 9.58 22.09
C GLU A 35 -24.74 9.56 23.58
N ARG A 36 -25.56 8.91 24.41
CA ARG A 36 -25.28 8.70 25.84
C ARG A 36 -23.92 8.03 26.06
N THR A 37 -23.57 7.05 25.24
CA THR A 37 -22.29 6.34 25.33
C THR A 37 -21.14 7.26 24.93
N ALA A 38 -21.27 7.98 23.81
CA ALA A 38 -20.28 8.97 23.37
C ALA A 38 -20.06 10.07 24.41
N ARG A 39 -21.14 10.60 24.99
CA ARG A 39 -21.09 11.61 26.06
C ARG A 39 -20.35 11.11 27.29
N ARG A 40 -20.58 9.85 27.69
CA ARG A 40 -19.85 9.22 28.80
C ARG A 40 -18.36 9.15 28.52
N TRP A 41 -17.94 8.82 27.30
CA TRP A 41 -16.52 8.77 26.93
C TRP A 41 -15.87 10.15 26.96
N VAL A 42 -16.54 11.16 26.41
CA VAL A 42 -16.05 12.55 26.44
C VAL A 42 -15.91 13.03 27.88
N ALA A 43 -16.91 12.79 28.73
CA ALA A 43 -16.86 13.17 30.14
C ALA A 43 -15.76 12.43 30.93
N ALA A 44 -15.50 11.16 30.60
CA ALA A 44 -14.44 10.37 31.22
C ALA A 44 -13.04 10.66 30.63
N GLY A 45 -12.95 11.43 29.54
CA GLY A 45 -11.70 11.68 28.82
C GLY A 45 -11.12 10.46 28.09
N HIS A 46 -11.85 9.34 28.00
CA HIS A 46 -11.38 8.11 27.38
C HIS A 46 -12.53 7.30 26.77
N ALA A 47 -12.22 6.56 25.69
CA ALA A 47 -13.10 5.57 25.08
C ALA A 47 -12.43 4.16 25.07
N PRO A 48 -13.18 3.07 24.84
CA PRO A 48 -12.61 1.74 24.63
C PRO A 48 -11.58 1.74 23.50
N ARG A 49 -10.55 0.91 23.63
CA ARG A 49 -9.41 0.87 22.69
C ARG A 49 -9.83 0.75 21.21
N PRO A 50 -10.82 -0.06 20.82
CA PRO A 50 -11.27 -0.10 19.42
C PRO A 50 -11.82 1.23 18.90
N ALA A 51 -12.58 1.96 19.72
CA ALA A 51 -13.10 3.29 19.36
C ALA A 51 -11.97 4.31 19.25
N MET A 52 -11.01 4.27 20.18
CA MET A 52 -9.82 5.13 20.12
C MET A 52 -8.99 4.86 18.86
N LEU A 53 -8.81 3.59 18.47
CA LEU A 53 -8.10 3.22 17.24
C LEU A 53 -8.85 3.70 15.99
N ALA A 54 -10.17 3.56 15.95
CA ALA A 54 -10.97 4.05 14.83
C ALA A 54 -10.84 5.58 14.68
N LEU A 55 -10.90 6.32 15.79
CA LEU A 55 -10.69 7.77 15.79
C LEU A 55 -9.28 8.14 15.37
N PHE A 56 -8.25 7.45 15.89
CA PHE A 56 -6.86 7.71 15.54
C PHE A 56 -6.65 7.65 14.02
N TRP A 57 -7.17 6.63 13.33
CA TRP A 57 -6.95 6.48 11.89
C TRP A 57 -7.56 7.58 11.03
N VAL A 58 -8.55 8.32 11.52
CA VAL A 58 -9.13 9.47 10.81
C VAL A 58 -8.49 10.81 11.17
N THR A 59 -7.61 10.85 12.18
CA THR A 59 -6.81 12.05 12.51
C THR A 59 -5.68 12.29 11.51
N ARG A 60 -5.12 13.50 11.51
CA ARG A 60 -3.93 13.85 10.71
C ARG A 60 -2.73 12.93 11.00
N TRP A 61 -2.53 12.50 12.25
CA TRP A 61 -1.46 11.57 12.60
C TRP A 61 -1.68 10.18 11.98
N GLY A 62 -2.91 9.67 12.07
CA GLY A 62 -3.27 8.39 11.48
C GLY A 62 -3.11 8.39 9.96
N GLN A 63 -3.60 9.44 9.30
CA GLN A 63 -3.46 9.62 7.85
C GLN A 63 -1.99 9.72 7.44
N SER A 64 -1.16 10.48 8.17
CA SER A 64 0.28 10.58 7.90
C SER A 64 1.00 9.23 7.96
N VAL A 65 0.62 8.33 8.88
CA VAL A 65 1.18 6.97 8.95
C VAL A 65 0.80 6.15 7.72
N VAL A 66 -0.46 6.24 7.26
CA VAL A 66 -0.93 5.55 6.06
C VAL A 66 -0.20 6.07 4.81
N ASP A 67 -0.08 7.39 4.67
CA ASP A 67 0.58 8.03 3.54
C ASP A 67 2.06 7.65 3.46
N ALA A 68 2.75 7.62 4.60
CA ALA A 68 4.14 7.21 4.67
C ALA A 68 4.32 5.73 4.25
N ASP A 69 3.45 4.83 4.70
CA ASP A 69 3.50 3.41 4.31
C ASP A 69 3.24 3.25 2.80
N ALA A 70 2.24 3.95 2.27
CA ALA A 70 1.92 3.94 0.84
C ALA A 70 3.09 4.45 -0.01
N HIS A 71 3.71 5.56 0.39
CA HIS A 71 4.87 6.11 -0.29
C HIS A 71 6.07 5.16 -0.28
N ASN A 72 6.38 4.57 0.89
CA ASN A 72 7.50 3.63 1.03
C ASN A 72 7.28 2.38 0.18
N GLN A 73 6.06 1.84 0.16
CA GLN A 73 5.71 0.70 -0.67
C GLN A 73 5.84 1.02 -2.16
N ALA A 74 5.28 2.16 -2.61
CA ALA A 74 5.36 2.59 -4.00
C ALA A 74 6.82 2.75 -4.46
N THR A 75 7.66 3.37 -3.64
CA THR A 75 9.09 3.56 -3.91
C THR A 75 9.83 2.22 -3.99
N THR A 76 9.56 1.30 -3.04
CA THR A 76 10.17 -0.03 -3.00
C THR A 76 9.80 -0.84 -4.25
N TYR A 77 8.52 -0.85 -4.63
CA TYR A 77 8.07 -1.58 -5.82
C TYR A 77 8.59 -0.95 -7.12
N ALA A 78 8.67 0.37 -7.19
CA ALA A 78 9.24 1.04 -8.36
C ALA A 78 10.73 0.69 -8.51
N ALA A 79 11.50 0.66 -7.41
CA ALA A 79 12.90 0.26 -7.43
C ALA A 79 13.06 -1.21 -7.85
N LEU A 80 12.26 -2.11 -7.27
CA LEU A 80 12.26 -3.52 -7.62
C LEU A 80 11.94 -3.75 -9.10
N ALA A 81 10.91 -3.07 -9.63
CA ALA A 81 10.53 -3.18 -11.03
C ALA A 81 11.65 -2.72 -11.99
N ARG A 82 12.39 -1.67 -11.62
CA ARG A 82 13.56 -1.20 -12.40
C ARG A 82 14.70 -2.22 -12.36
N ALA A 83 15.00 -2.77 -11.18
CA ALA A 83 16.04 -3.79 -11.04
C ALA A 83 15.70 -5.04 -11.88
N LEU A 84 14.48 -5.55 -11.76
CA LEU A 84 14.02 -6.70 -12.55
C LEU A 84 14.02 -6.43 -14.06
N ARG A 85 13.77 -5.19 -14.49
CA ARG A 85 13.90 -4.81 -15.91
C ARG A 85 15.36 -4.88 -16.35
N ALA A 86 16.27 -4.26 -15.59
CA ALA A 86 17.69 -4.27 -15.90
C ALA A 86 18.26 -5.69 -15.95
N ASP A 87 17.88 -6.54 -15.00
CA ASP A 87 18.30 -7.96 -14.97
C ASP A 87 17.76 -8.72 -16.19
N ASN A 88 16.51 -8.48 -16.58
CA ASN A 88 15.92 -9.12 -17.76
C ASN A 88 16.64 -8.69 -19.05
N ASP A 89 16.92 -7.39 -19.19
CA ASP A 89 17.63 -6.85 -20.34
C ASP A 89 19.05 -7.42 -20.42
N ALA A 90 19.75 -7.54 -19.29
CA ALA A 90 21.06 -8.16 -19.21
C ALA A 90 21.03 -9.65 -19.59
N LEU A 91 20.08 -10.41 -19.06
CA LEU A 91 19.90 -11.83 -19.40
C LEU A 91 19.55 -12.04 -20.88
N GLN A 92 18.71 -11.17 -21.45
CA GLN A 92 18.40 -11.20 -22.88
C GLN A 92 19.64 -10.92 -23.72
N ALA A 93 20.46 -9.95 -23.34
CA ALA A 93 21.71 -9.64 -24.03
C ALA A 93 22.72 -10.79 -23.94
N ASP A 94 22.87 -11.41 -22.77
CA ASP A 94 23.72 -12.58 -22.59
C ASP A 94 23.24 -13.78 -23.40
N LEU A 95 21.93 -14.04 -23.41
CA LEU A 95 21.33 -15.08 -24.23
C LEU A 95 21.61 -14.83 -25.72
N ALA A 96 21.39 -13.60 -26.19
CA ALA A 96 21.68 -13.22 -27.58
C ALA A 96 23.15 -13.45 -27.93
N ARG A 97 24.07 -13.08 -27.03
CA ARG A 97 25.52 -13.32 -27.20
C ARG A 97 25.85 -14.81 -27.27
N VAL A 98 25.29 -15.63 -26.38
CA VAL A 98 25.50 -17.08 -26.39
C VAL A 98 24.93 -17.71 -27.67
N LEU A 99 23.72 -17.32 -28.09
CA LEU A 99 23.10 -17.82 -29.31
C LEU A 99 23.94 -17.45 -30.56
N ALA A 100 24.48 -16.23 -30.62
CA ALA A 100 25.37 -15.83 -31.71
C ALA A 100 26.67 -16.66 -31.76
N LEU A 101 27.21 -17.05 -30.60
CA LEU A 101 28.38 -17.94 -30.50
C LEU A 101 28.04 -19.41 -30.77
N ALA A 102 26.79 -19.82 -30.59
CA ALA A 102 26.34 -21.20 -30.78
C ALA A 102 26.06 -21.56 -32.25
N ASP A 103 26.03 -20.57 -33.15
CA ASP A 103 25.86 -20.74 -34.60
C ASP A 103 27.14 -21.26 -35.28
N THR A 104 27.67 -22.37 -34.75
CA THR A 104 28.92 -23.04 -35.15
C THR A 104 28.69 -24.21 -36.11
N GLY A 105 27.43 -24.49 -36.48
CA GLY A 105 27.07 -25.64 -37.31
C GLY A 105 27.20 -27.00 -36.62
N ALA A 106 27.36 -27.04 -35.29
CA ALA A 106 27.41 -28.29 -34.52
C ALA A 106 26.00 -28.93 -34.40
N ALA A 107 25.92 -30.27 -34.50
CA ALA A 107 24.67 -31.03 -34.50
C ALA A 107 23.85 -30.95 -33.18
N ASN A 108 24.43 -30.36 -32.13
CA ASN A 108 23.81 -30.11 -30.82
C ASN A 108 23.45 -28.63 -30.58
N SER A 109 23.38 -27.82 -31.64
CA SER A 109 22.96 -26.43 -31.53
C SER A 109 21.54 -26.33 -30.93
N ALA A 110 21.34 -25.33 -30.06
CA ALA A 110 20.12 -25.20 -29.28
C ALA A 110 18.92 -24.90 -30.18
N SER A 111 18.03 -25.90 -30.38
CA SER A 111 16.77 -25.74 -31.11
C SER A 111 15.73 -25.04 -30.23
N TRP A 112 15.84 -23.72 -30.04
CA TRP A 112 14.81 -22.96 -29.34
C TRP A 112 13.59 -22.84 -30.26
N ARG A 113 12.62 -23.73 -30.06
CA ARG A 113 11.29 -23.57 -30.63
C ARG A 113 10.74 -22.25 -30.10
N VAL A 114 10.66 -21.23 -30.95
CA VAL A 114 10.02 -19.95 -30.64
C VAL A 114 8.59 -20.26 -30.18
N LEU A 115 8.34 -20.27 -28.87
CA LEU A 115 6.98 -20.11 -28.40
C LEU A 115 6.60 -18.67 -28.75
N PRO A 116 5.47 -18.43 -29.45
CA PRO A 116 5.10 -17.08 -29.83
C PRO A 116 5.10 -16.22 -28.57
N MET A 117 5.90 -15.15 -28.60
CA MET A 117 5.91 -14.18 -27.51
C MET A 117 4.47 -13.77 -27.29
N ALA A 118 3.91 -14.08 -26.12
CA ALA A 118 2.62 -13.57 -25.73
C ALA A 118 2.70 -12.05 -25.86
N THR A 119 2.02 -11.51 -26.88
CA THR A 119 1.93 -10.08 -27.12
C THR A 119 1.57 -9.43 -25.79
N VAL A 120 2.51 -8.68 -25.21
CA VAL A 120 2.23 -7.87 -24.03
C VAL A 120 1.23 -6.84 -24.49
N LEU A 121 -0.06 -7.10 -24.23
CA LEU A 121 -1.12 -6.17 -24.56
C LEU A 121 -0.82 -4.86 -23.82
N PRO A 122 -0.81 -3.71 -24.52
CA PRO A 122 -0.61 -2.43 -23.87
C PRO A 122 -1.71 -2.24 -22.83
N PHE A 123 -1.32 -2.01 -21.58
CA PHE A 123 -2.23 -1.67 -20.50
C PHE A 123 -2.93 -0.35 -20.86
N ARG A 124 -4.14 -0.41 -21.43
CA ARG A 124 -4.93 0.77 -21.72
C ARG A 124 -5.22 1.47 -20.40
N ARG A 125 -4.64 2.65 -20.20
CA ARG A 125 -5.08 3.59 -19.17
C ARG A 125 -6.54 3.94 -19.47
N ALA A 126 -7.48 3.37 -18.72
CA ALA A 126 -8.84 3.86 -18.69
C ALA A 126 -8.78 5.31 -18.16
N LYS A 127 -9.21 6.27 -18.98
CA LYS A 127 -9.52 7.62 -18.49
C LYS A 127 -10.74 7.49 -17.58
N LEU A 128 -10.55 7.74 -16.28
CA LEU A 128 -11.65 8.00 -15.36
C LEU A 128 -12.25 9.35 -15.76
N ALA A 129 -13.53 9.32 -16.14
CA ALA A 129 -14.40 10.49 -16.22
C ALA A 129 -15.14 10.64 -14.89
#